data_AF-A0A090WVS4-F1
#
_entry.id   AF-A0A090WVS4-F1
#
_cell.length_a   1.000
_cell.length_b   1.000
_cell.length_c   1.000
_cell.angle_alpha   90.00
_cell.angle_beta   90.00
_cell.angle_gamma   90.00
#
_symmetry.space_group_name_H-M   'P 1'
#
loop_
_entity.id
_entity.type
_entity.pdbx_description
1 polymer ?
#
loop_
_entity_poly.entity_id
_entity_poly.type
_entity_poly.pdbx_seq_one_letter_code
_entity_poly.pdbx_strand_id
1 'polypeptide(L)'
;MNTPKRYTITTALPYTNGPIHIGHLAGVYVPADIYVRYLRLTGNDVAFIGGSDEHGVPITIKAKNEGVTPQDIVDKYHAIIKKSFVDFGITYDNYSRTSAPIHHETASEFFKTLDAKGEFIEETSEQLYDAAANQFLADRFVIGTCPKCGNEESYGDQCENCGTSTMLPI
;
A
#
# COMPACT_ATOMS: atom_id res chain seq x y z
N MET A 1 3.01 32.57 -18.88
CA MET A 1 2.56 31.31 -18.25
C MET A 1 2.81 31.44 -16.76
N ASN A 2 1.80 31.20 -15.93
CA ASN A 2 1.88 31.45 -14.48
C ASN A 2 2.58 30.25 -13.84
N THR A 3 3.88 30.36 -13.56
CA THR A 3 4.64 29.29 -12.93
C THR A 3 4.05 29.00 -11.53
N PRO A 4 3.82 27.72 -11.16
CA PRO A 4 3.32 27.38 -9.84
C PRO A 4 4.22 27.98 -8.75
N LYS A 5 3.62 28.66 -7.77
CA LYS A 5 4.37 29.23 -6.64
C LYS A 5 4.85 28.17 -5.65
N ARG A 6 4.20 27.00 -5.63
CA ARG A 6 4.47 25.88 -4.72
C ARG A 6 4.19 24.55 -5.42
N TYR A 7 5.05 23.58 -5.15
CA TYR A 7 4.95 22.21 -5.64
C TYR A 7 4.75 21.26 -4.47
N THR A 8 3.76 20.38 -4.55
CA THR A 8 3.63 19.23 -3.65
C THR A 8 4.02 17.99 -4.44
N ILE A 9 5.15 17.38 -4.08
CA ILE A 9 5.66 16.17 -4.72
C ILE A 9 5.44 15.01 -3.78
N THR A 10 4.85 13.93 -4.28
CA THR A 10 4.62 12.69 -3.53
C THR A 10 5.21 11.51 -4.26
N THR A 11 5.63 10.49 -3.50
CA THR A 11 6.00 9.19 -4.05
C THR A 11 4.94 8.15 -3.72
N ALA A 12 4.89 7.07 -4.50
CA ALA A 12 4.15 5.88 -4.09
C ALA A 12 4.62 5.42 -2.71
N LEU A 13 3.68 4.99 -1.87
CA LEU A 13 3.98 4.53 -0.52
C LEU A 13 4.51 3.08 -0.60
N PRO A 14 5.74 2.78 -0.14
CA PRO A 14 6.21 1.41 -0.05
C PRO A 14 5.39 0.63 0.99
N TYR A 15 5.03 -0.59 0.62
CA TYR A 15 4.34 -1.53 1.48
C TYR A 15 5.28 -2.08 2.56
N THR A 16 4.84 -2.10 3.82
CA THR A 16 5.68 -2.47 4.99
C THR A 16 5.67 -3.95 5.33
N ASN A 17 5.64 -4.81 4.32
CA ASN A 17 5.80 -6.25 4.50
C ASN A 17 7.26 -6.72 4.26
N GLY A 18 8.18 -5.82 3.93
CA GLY A 18 9.57 -6.16 3.59
C GLY A 18 10.46 -4.94 3.39
N PRO A 19 11.78 -5.14 3.20
CA PRO A 19 12.70 -4.06 2.86
C PRO A 19 12.50 -3.62 1.40
N ILE A 20 12.88 -2.37 1.10
CA ILE A 20 12.95 -1.89 -0.29
C ILE A 20 14.19 -2.46 -1.00
N HIS A 21 14.07 -2.70 -2.31
CA HIS A 21 15.17 -3.09 -3.18
C HIS A 21 15.45 -2.01 -4.25
N ILE A 22 16.53 -2.18 -5.02
CA ILE A 22 16.99 -1.19 -5.99
C ILE A 22 15.95 -0.84 -7.06
N GLY A 23 15.13 -1.80 -7.50
CA GLY A 23 14.01 -1.55 -8.42
C GLY A 23 13.03 -0.49 -7.90
N HIS A 24 12.69 -0.50 -6.61
CA HIS A 24 11.82 0.52 -6.02
C HIS A 24 12.49 1.90 -6.02
N LEU A 25 13.77 1.96 -5.66
CA LEU A 25 14.57 3.19 -5.69
C LEU A 25 14.65 3.79 -7.08
N ALA A 26 15.01 2.99 -8.07
CA ALA A 26 15.15 3.42 -9.46
C ALA A 26 13.83 3.86 -10.08
N GLY A 27 12.73 3.17 -9.78
CA GLY A 27 11.44 3.42 -10.41
C GLY A 27 10.69 4.64 -9.88
N VAL A 28 10.82 4.94 -8.58
CA VAL A 28 9.97 5.95 -7.92
C VAL A 28 10.80 7.01 -7.22
N TYR A 29 11.66 6.58 -6.29
CA TYR A 29 12.20 7.48 -5.27
C TYR A 29 13.35 8.34 -5.77
N VAL A 30 14.28 7.77 -6.53
CA VAL A 30 15.42 8.50 -7.10
C VAL A 30 14.96 9.52 -8.15
N PRO A 31 14.08 9.18 -9.12
CA PRO A 31 13.55 10.17 -10.06
C PRO A 31 12.82 11.33 -9.36
N ALA A 32 12.01 11.02 -8.34
CA ALA A 32 11.30 12.04 -7.58
C ALA A 32 12.27 12.98 -6.84
N ASP A 33 13.27 12.44 -6.15
CA ASP A 33 14.26 13.23 -5.40
C ASP A 33 15.11 14.12 -6.33
N ILE A 34 15.53 13.62 -7.50
CA ILE A 34 16.23 14.41 -8.52
C ILE A 34 15.36 15.61 -8.94
N TYR A 35 14.08 15.37 -9.22
CA TYR A 35 13.16 16.43 -9.63
C TYR A 35 12.92 17.46 -8.53
N VAL A 36 12.73 17.01 -7.28
CA VAL A 36 12.58 17.88 -6.11
C VAL A 36 13.82 18.76 -5.92
N ARG A 37 15.02 18.20 -6.04
CA ARG A 37 16.27 18.96 -5.95
C ARG A 37 16.37 20.00 -7.06
N TYR A 38 16.02 19.64 -8.29
CA TYR A 38 15.97 20.57 -9.41
C TYR A 38 15.00 21.74 -9.14
N LEU A 39 13.78 21.46 -8.67
CA LEU A 39 12.79 22.48 -8.34
C LEU A 39 13.28 23.42 -7.25
N ARG A 40 13.86 22.87 -6.17
CA ARG A 40 14.44 23.67 -5.07
C ARG A 40 15.61 24.54 -5.56
N LEU A 41 16.51 23.99 -6.38
CA LEU A 41 17.66 24.73 -6.95
C LEU A 41 17.25 25.85 -7.91
N THR A 42 16.09 25.73 -8.54
CA THR A 42 15.52 26.77 -9.43
C THR A 42 14.65 27.78 -8.68
N GLY A 43 14.68 27.77 -7.35
CA GLY A 43 14.04 28.76 -6.49
C GLY A 43 12.56 28.50 -6.22
N ASN A 44 12.05 27.30 -6.49
CA ASN A 44 10.65 26.95 -6.22
C ASN A 44 10.47 26.48 -4.77
N ASP A 45 9.30 26.80 -4.19
CA ASP A 45 8.85 26.23 -2.92
C ASP A 45 8.31 24.81 -3.15
N VAL A 46 8.86 23.82 -2.44
CA VAL A 46 8.56 22.40 -2.65
C VAL A 46 8.30 21.72 -1.32
N ALA A 47 7.16 21.05 -1.22
CA ALA A 47 6.85 20.09 -0.17
C ALA A 47 6.98 18.68 -0.73
N PHE A 48 8.02 17.95 -0.32
CA PHE A 48 8.28 16.58 -0.73
C PHE A 48 7.85 15.59 0.36
N ILE A 49 6.76 14.87 0.09
CA ILE A 49 6.06 14.05 1.08
C ILE A 49 6.11 12.58 0.68
N GLY A 50 6.41 11.72 1.65
CA GLY A 50 6.32 10.28 1.51
C GLY A 50 5.80 9.64 2.79
N GLY A 51 5.71 8.32 2.80
CA GLY A 51 5.39 7.57 3.99
C GLY A 51 5.32 6.08 3.75
N SER A 52 4.99 5.33 4.77
CA SER A 52 4.83 3.88 4.70
C SER A 52 3.36 3.47 4.59
N ASP A 53 3.08 2.51 3.70
CA ASP A 53 1.78 1.84 3.64
C ASP A 53 1.79 0.62 4.57
N GLU A 54 0.86 0.61 5.52
CA GLU A 54 0.89 -0.24 6.72
C GLU A 54 -0.40 -1.03 6.92
N HIS A 55 -1.32 -0.99 5.95
CA HIS A 55 -2.60 -1.68 6.04
C HIS A 55 -2.74 -2.74 4.94
N GLY A 56 -3.33 -3.87 5.30
CA GLY A 56 -3.80 -4.90 4.36
C GLY A 56 -3.27 -6.31 4.62
N VAL A 57 -3.77 -7.25 3.83
CA VAL A 57 -3.64 -8.71 4.03
C VAL A 57 -2.19 -9.22 4.08
N PRO A 58 -1.24 -8.77 3.23
CA PRO A 58 0.12 -9.30 3.29
C PRO A 58 0.83 -9.03 4.62
N ILE A 59 0.48 -7.93 5.31
CA ILE A 59 1.05 -7.60 6.62
C ILE A 59 0.50 -8.54 7.69
N THR A 60 -0.81 -8.83 7.67
CA THR A 60 -1.44 -9.74 8.63
C THR A 60 -0.97 -11.18 8.44
N ILE A 61 -0.79 -11.64 7.19
CA ILE A 61 -0.19 -12.94 6.88
C ILE A 61 1.22 -13.04 7.47
N LYS A 62 2.04 -12.01 7.26
CA LYS A 62 3.42 -12.00 7.74
C LYS A 62 3.50 -11.99 9.26
N ALA A 63 2.67 -11.18 9.91
CA ALA A 63 2.56 -11.14 11.37
C ALA A 63 2.17 -12.52 11.94
N LYS A 64 1.19 -13.20 11.32
CA LYS A 64 0.79 -14.56 11.68
C LYS A 64 1.92 -15.57 11.52
N ASN A 65 2.66 -15.50 10.41
CA ASN A 65 3.79 -16.41 10.15
C ASN A 65 4.96 -16.17 11.11
N GLU A 66 5.22 -14.93 11.52
CA GLU A 66 6.27 -14.57 12.48
C GLU A 66 5.81 -14.70 13.95
N GLY A 67 4.52 -14.96 14.22
CA GLY A 67 3.98 -15.08 15.57
C GLY A 67 3.97 -13.76 16.35
N VAL A 68 3.87 -12.62 15.65
CA VAL A 68 3.91 -11.26 16.22
C VAL A 68 2.66 -10.48 15.82
N THR A 69 2.49 -9.26 16.34
CA THR A 69 1.37 -8.41 15.95
C THR A 69 1.64 -7.73 14.59
N PRO A 70 0.60 -7.34 13.83
CA PRO A 70 0.77 -6.52 12.63
C PRO A 70 1.53 -5.22 12.93
N GLN A 71 1.32 -4.62 14.10
CA GLN A 71 2.00 -3.41 14.53
C GLN A 71 3.52 -3.61 14.62
N ASP A 72 3.96 -4.75 15.17
CA ASP A 72 5.39 -5.10 15.28
C ASP A 72 6.06 -5.18 13.89
N ILE A 73 5.35 -5.74 12.90
CA ILE A 73 5.84 -5.85 11.52
C ILE A 73 6.01 -4.47 10.90
N VAL A 74 4.98 -3.62 10.98
CA VAL A 74 5.01 -2.30 10.34
C VAL A 74 5.99 -1.36 11.03
N ASP A 75 6.13 -1.43 12.36
CA ASP A 75 7.12 -0.64 13.11
C ASP A 75 8.55 -1.00 12.70
N LYS A 76 8.84 -2.30 12.59
CA LYS A 76 10.13 -2.82 12.13
C LYS A 76 10.45 -2.34 10.72
N TYR A 77 9.54 -2.53 9.77
CA TYR A 77 9.80 -2.20 8.36
C TYR A 77 9.74 -0.70 8.07
N HIS A 78 8.87 0.07 8.74
CA HIS A 78 8.88 1.53 8.66
C HIS A 78 10.26 2.10 9.03
N ALA A 79 10.85 1.64 10.14
CA ALA A 79 12.16 2.08 10.58
C ALA A 79 13.27 1.72 9.57
N ILE A 80 13.25 0.48 9.05
CA ILE A 80 14.22 0.00 8.05
C ILE A 80 14.13 0.85 6.77
N ILE A 81 12.91 1.01 6.23
CA ILE A 81 12.67 1.73 4.98
C ILE A 81 13.06 3.20 5.13
N LYS A 82 12.64 3.85 6.22
CA LYS A 82 12.99 5.24 6.51
C LYS A 82 14.50 5.42 6.59
N LYS A 83 15.21 4.50 7.27
CA LYS A 83 16.67 4.51 7.33
C LYS A 83 17.28 4.34 5.93
N SER A 84 16.78 3.42 5.12
CA SER A 84 17.28 3.23 3.75
C SER A 84 17.14 4.49 2.90
N PHE A 85 16.04 5.23 3.03
CA PHE A 85 15.89 6.52 2.32
C PHE A 85 16.87 7.57 2.79
N VAL A 86 17.10 7.68 4.10
CA VAL A 86 18.10 8.59 4.67
C VAL A 86 19.51 8.22 4.20
N ASP A 87 19.89 6.94 4.29
CA ASP A 87 21.20 6.45 3.88
C ASP A 87 21.46 6.68 2.39
N PHE A 88 20.42 6.56 1.56
CA PHE A 88 20.50 6.82 0.11
C PHE A 88 20.46 8.31 -0.24
N GLY A 89 20.20 9.18 0.74
CA GLY A 89 20.16 10.63 0.57
C GLY A 89 18.86 11.18 -0.02
N ILE A 90 17.74 10.46 0.12
CA ILE A 90 16.42 10.97 -0.28
C ILE A 90 15.95 12.06 0.70
N THR A 91 15.46 13.18 0.17
CA THR A 91 15.26 14.44 0.91
C THR A 91 13.80 14.77 1.20
N TYR A 92 13.01 13.79 1.64
CA TYR A 92 11.64 14.03 2.09
C TYR A 92 11.60 15.11 3.17
N ASP A 93 10.69 16.06 3.03
CA ASP A 93 10.37 17.04 4.08
C ASP A 93 9.56 16.39 5.20
N ASN A 94 8.71 15.42 4.83
CA ASN A 94 7.98 14.59 5.78
C ASN A 94 7.86 13.16 5.25
N TYR A 95 8.37 12.20 6.02
CA TYR A 95 8.17 10.78 5.78
C TYR A 95 7.33 10.19 6.91
N SER A 96 6.04 9.99 6.65
CA SER A 96 5.02 9.60 7.63
C SER A 96 4.61 8.13 7.49
N ARG A 97 3.47 7.74 8.06
CA ARG A 97 2.91 6.39 8.02
C ARG A 97 1.40 6.39 8.11
N THR A 98 0.78 5.39 7.49
CA THR A 98 -0.68 5.25 7.39
C THR A 98 -1.36 4.73 8.67
N SER A 99 -0.59 4.20 9.63
CA SER A 99 -1.09 3.85 10.98
C SER A 99 -1.17 5.05 11.94
N ALA A 100 -0.71 6.23 11.53
CA ALA A 100 -0.75 7.42 12.38
C ALA A 100 -2.20 7.85 12.67
N PRO A 101 -2.51 8.33 13.88
CA PRO A 101 -3.87 8.75 14.25
C PRO A 101 -4.49 9.76 13.27
N ILE A 102 -3.70 10.75 12.84
CA ILE A 102 -4.15 11.77 11.87
C ILE A 102 -4.59 11.16 10.54
N HIS A 103 -3.95 10.07 10.10
CA HIS A 103 -4.34 9.37 8.87
C HIS A 103 -5.70 8.67 9.07
N HIS A 104 -5.90 8.00 10.20
CA HIS A 104 -7.17 7.36 10.53
C HIS A 104 -8.32 8.37 10.61
N GLU A 105 -8.09 9.51 11.27
CA GLU A 105 -9.05 10.61 11.37
C GLU A 105 -9.41 11.15 9.99
N THR A 106 -8.40 11.48 9.18
CA THR A 106 -8.59 12.03 7.83
C THR A 106 -9.31 11.03 6.92
N ALA A 107 -8.88 9.76 6.88
CA ALA A 107 -9.51 8.74 6.05
C ALA A 107 -10.97 8.47 6.47
N SER A 108 -11.25 8.46 7.77
CA SER A 108 -12.61 8.32 8.30
C SER A 108 -13.48 9.52 7.93
N GLU A 109 -12.93 10.72 7.91
CA GLU A 109 -13.65 11.94 7.49
C GLU A 109 -14.00 11.89 5.99
N PHE A 110 -13.09 11.43 5.13
CA PHE A 110 -13.38 11.20 3.71
C PHE A 110 -14.56 10.26 3.54
N PHE A 111 -14.54 9.10 4.22
CA PHE A 111 -15.63 8.14 4.17
C PHE A 111 -16.95 8.77 4.62
N LYS A 112 -17.00 9.36 5.83
CA LYS A 112 -18.23 9.97 6.38
C LYS A 112 -18.78 11.08 5.50
N THR A 113 -17.90 11.84 4.84
CA THR A 113 -18.32 12.92 3.93
C THR A 113 -19.00 12.37 2.68
N LEU A 114 -18.47 11.28 2.11
CA LEU A 114 -19.07 10.62 0.95
C LEU A 114 -20.38 9.92 1.31
N ASP A 115 -20.42 9.28 2.48
CA ASP A 115 -21.63 8.64 3.03
C ASP A 115 -22.76 9.66 3.24
N ALA A 116 -22.45 10.79 3.89
CA ALA A 116 -23.43 11.86 4.11
C ALA A 116 -23.95 12.50 2.81
N LYS A 117 -23.22 12.38 1.70
CA LYS A 117 -23.64 12.84 0.37
C LYS A 117 -24.45 11.78 -0.40
N GLY A 118 -24.57 10.56 0.13
CA GLY A 118 -25.24 9.45 -0.56
C GLY A 118 -24.46 8.94 -1.76
N GLU A 119 -23.14 9.07 -1.76
CA GLU A 119 -22.26 8.62 -2.87
C GLU A 119 -21.96 7.12 -2.81
N PHE A 120 -22.39 6.43 -1.74
CA PHE A 120 -22.21 5.00 -1.57
C PHE A 120 -23.46 4.21 -1.95
N ILE A 121 -23.24 3.04 -2.54
CA ILE A 121 -24.24 2.00 -2.75
C ILE A 121 -23.87 0.86 -1.81
N GLU A 122 -24.78 0.51 -0.91
CA GLU A 122 -24.62 -0.66 -0.05
C GLU A 122 -25.17 -1.89 -0.77
N GLU A 123 -24.32 -2.90 -0.93
CA GLU A 123 -24.67 -4.16 -1.58
C GLU A 123 -24.36 -5.33 -0.65
N THR A 124 -25.19 -6.37 -0.73
CA THR A 124 -24.93 -7.65 -0.08
C THR A 124 -24.42 -8.63 -1.14
N SER A 125 -23.27 -9.25 -0.88
CA SER A 125 -22.67 -10.24 -1.76
C SER A 125 -22.32 -11.52 -0.99
N GLU A 126 -22.25 -12.63 -1.72
CA GLU A 126 -21.76 -13.89 -1.18
C GLU A 126 -20.22 -13.86 -1.13
N GLN A 127 -19.65 -14.33 -0.03
CA GLN A 127 -18.21 -14.36 0.19
C GLN A 127 -17.82 -15.70 0.83
N LEU A 128 -16.62 -16.18 0.50
CA LEU A 128 -16.07 -17.39 1.10
C LEU A 128 -15.77 -17.15 2.59
N TYR A 129 -16.16 -18.11 3.42
CA TYR A 129 -16.03 -18.03 4.87
C TYR A 129 -15.39 -19.30 5.42
N ASP A 130 -14.36 -19.14 6.25
CA ASP A 130 -13.74 -20.24 6.98
C ASP A 130 -14.37 -20.35 8.38
N ALA A 131 -15.17 -21.39 8.58
CA ALA A 131 -15.85 -21.65 9.86
C ALA A 131 -14.90 -22.05 10.99
N ALA A 132 -13.73 -22.63 10.68
CA ALA A 132 -12.75 -23.02 11.69
C ALA A 132 -11.93 -21.80 12.17
N ALA A 133 -11.63 -20.87 11.25
CA ALA A 133 -10.95 -19.62 11.58
C ALA A 133 -11.90 -18.47 11.95
N ASN A 134 -13.22 -18.65 11.80
CA ASN A 134 -14.27 -17.68 12.07
C ASN A 134 -14.04 -16.31 11.39
N GLN A 135 -13.72 -16.35 10.09
CA GLN A 135 -13.41 -15.15 9.29
C GLN A 135 -13.79 -15.32 7.81
N PHE A 136 -14.12 -14.21 7.15
CA PHE A 136 -14.20 -14.16 5.69
C PHE A 136 -12.81 -14.27 5.06
N LEU A 137 -12.75 -14.94 3.91
CA LEU A 137 -11.52 -15.14 3.17
C LEU A 137 -11.41 -14.09 2.07
N ALA A 138 -10.45 -13.17 2.21
CA ALA A 138 -10.02 -12.36 1.08
C ALA A 138 -9.40 -13.26 0.00
N ASP A 139 -9.46 -12.84 -1.26
CA ASP A 139 -9.01 -13.61 -2.44
C ASP A 139 -7.64 -14.28 -2.28
N ARG A 140 -6.71 -13.60 -1.58
CA ARG A 140 -5.35 -14.11 -1.31
C ARG A 140 -5.27 -15.26 -0.29
N PHE A 141 -6.33 -15.52 0.46
CA PHE A 141 -6.43 -16.68 1.37
C PHE A 141 -7.07 -17.89 0.70
N VAL A 142 -7.57 -17.75 -0.53
CA VAL A 142 -8.25 -18.82 -1.25
C VAL A 142 -7.28 -19.42 -2.26
N ILE A 143 -7.08 -20.73 -2.18
CA ILE A 143 -6.27 -21.50 -3.12
C ILE A 143 -7.17 -22.57 -3.74
N GLY A 144 -7.11 -22.70 -5.07
CA GLY A 144 -7.86 -23.73 -5.78
C GLY A 144 -7.41 -23.90 -7.23
N THR A 145 -8.15 -24.75 -7.95
CA THR A 145 -7.85 -25.06 -9.34
C THR A 145 -8.33 -23.95 -10.29
N CYS A 146 -7.42 -23.39 -11.09
CA CYS A 146 -7.75 -22.39 -12.09
C CYS A 146 -8.74 -22.97 -13.12
N PRO A 147 -9.92 -22.36 -13.32
CA PRO A 147 -10.95 -22.90 -14.21
C PRO A 147 -10.55 -22.83 -15.69
N LYS A 148 -9.53 -22.03 -16.04
CA LYS A 148 -9.08 -21.82 -17.41
C LYS A 148 -7.95 -22.75 -17.84
N CYS A 149 -6.94 -22.94 -16.99
CA CYS A 149 -5.74 -23.72 -17.34
C CYS A 149 -5.49 -24.95 -16.47
N GLY A 150 -6.32 -25.19 -15.45
CA GLY A 150 -6.19 -26.35 -14.57
C GLY A 150 -5.08 -26.27 -13.53
N ASN A 151 -4.44 -25.11 -13.33
CA ASN A 151 -3.42 -24.95 -12.28
C ASN A 151 -4.04 -25.13 -10.89
N GLU A 152 -3.63 -26.14 -10.13
CA GLU A 152 -4.22 -26.49 -8.82
C GLU A 152 -3.89 -25.51 -7.69
N GLU A 153 -2.89 -24.65 -7.90
CA GLU A 153 -2.38 -23.67 -6.92
C GLU A 153 -2.71 -22.22 -7.31
N SER A 154 -3.92 -21.96 -7.82
CA SER A 154 -4.36 -20.61 -8.18
C SER A 154 -4.93 -19.86 -6.99
N TYR A 155 -4.58 -18.59 -6.83
CA TYR A 155 -5.25 -17.69 -5.88
C TYR A 155 -6.62 -17.25 -6.39
N GLY A 156 -7.45 -16.70 -5.49
CA GLY A 156 -8.79 -16.20 -5.81
C GLY A 156 -8.83 -14.87 -6.57
N ASP A 157 -7.70 -14.20 -6.78
CA ASP A 157 -7.61 -12.94 -7.55
C ASP A 157 -6.95 -13.17 -8.92
N GLN A 158 -5.87 -13.95 -8.97
CA GLN A 158 -5.11 -14.21 -10.18
C GLN A 158 -4.48 -15.61 -10.24
N CYS A 159 -4.50 -16.22 -11.42
CA CYS A 159 -3.70 -17.41 -11.71
C CYS A 159 -2.30 -17.02 -12.19
N GLU A 160 -1.27 -17.39 -11.41
CA GLU A 160 0.14 -17.14 -11.73
C GLU A 160 0.61 -17.85 -13.03
N ASN A 161 -0.02 -18.95 -13.41
CA ASN A 161 0.38 -19.71 -14.61
C ASN A 161 -0.11 -19.07 -15.92
N CYS A 162 -1.37 -18.64 -15.99
CA CYS A 162 -1.97 -18.10 -17.23
C CYS A 162 -2.34 -16.61 -17.17
N GLY A 163 -2.05 -15.94 -16.05
CA GLY A 163 -2.30 -14.51 -15.84
C GLY A 163 -3.76 -14.09 -15.83
N THR A 164 -4.70 -15.04 -15.83
CA THR A 164 -6.14 -14.75 -15.86
C THR A 164 -6.60 -14.37 -14.46
N SER A 165 -7.40 -13.32 -14.35
CA SER A 165 -8.10 -12.99 -13.11
C SER A 165 -9.09 -14.10 -12.77
N THR A 166 -8.85 -14.79 -11.67
CA THR A 166 -9.59 -15.98 -11.27
C THR A 166 -10.67 -15.60 -10.28
N MET A 167 -11.79 -15.04 -10.76
CA MET A 167 -13.02 -15.07 -9.98
C MET A 167 -13.38 -16.55 -9.81
N LEU A 168 -13.02 -17.14 -8.67
CA LEU A 168 -13.55 -18.46 -8.32
C LEU A 168 -15.07 -18.30 -8.33
N PRO A 169 -15.79 -19.09 -9.15
CA PRO A 169 -17.23 -19.02 -9.16
C PRO A 169 -17.71 -19.35 -7.75
N ILE A 170 -18.44 -18.40 -7.17
CA ILE A 170 -19.25 -18.63 -5.98
C ILE A 170 -20.33 -19.66 -6.36
#